data_AF-A0A2A3MPQ3-F1
#
_entry.id   AF-A0A2A3MPQ3-F1
#
_cell.length_a   1.000
_cell.length_b   1.000
_cell.length_c   1.000
_cell.angle_alpha   90.00
_cell.angle_beta   90.00
_cell.angle_gamma   90.00
#
_symmetry.space_group_name_H-M   'P 1'
#
loop_
_entity.id
_entity.type
_entity.pdbx_description
1 polymer ?
#
loop_
_entity_poly.entity_id
_entity_poly.type
_entity_poly.pdbx_seq_one_letter_code
_entity_poly.pdbx_strand_id
1 'polypeptide(L)' 'MTTEYYIFQKLGAGPVTLSVFSDIEADDLEDTIQWMVTRRQICVRNGQAALFWHRHMITRAAAMVSDRALLLV' A
#
# COMPACT_ATOMS: atom_id res chain seq x y z
N MET A 1 -15.59 -2.17 13.86
CA MET A 1 -15.06 -2.23 12.49
C MET A 1 -13.75 -2.99 12.55
N THR A 2 -13.49 -3.98 11.68
CA THR A 2 -12.21 -4.72 11.71
C THR A 2 -11.13 -3.98 10.89
N THR A 3 -9.85 -4.17 11.25
CA THR A 3 -8.68 -3.63 10.51
C THR A 3 -8.73 -4.06 9.04
N GLU A 4 -9.04 -5.33 8.77
CA GLU A 4 -9.21 -5.88 7.41
C GLU A 4 -10.27 -5.11 6.59
N TYR A 5 -11.44 -4.83 7.18
CA TYR A 5 -12.51 -4.10 6.49
C TYR A 5 -12.15 -2.64 6.23
N TYR A 6 -11.46 -2.00 7.18
CA TYR A 6 -10.95 -0.65 6.99
C TYR A 6 -9.96 -0.56 5.82
N ILE A 7 -9.03 -1.53 5.74
CA ILE A 7 -8.09 -1.65 4.62
C ILE A 7 -8.86 -1.80 3.30
N PHE A 8 -9.86 -2.69 3.23
CA PHE A 8 -10.68 -2.84 2.02
C PHE A 8 -11.37 -1.54 1.59
N GLN A 9 -11.92 -0.77 2.53
CA GLN A 9 -12.55 0.51 2.22
C GLN A 9 -11.58 1.49 1.58
N LYS A 10 -10.35 1.60 2.11
CA LYS A 10 -9.32 2.50 1.55
C LYS A 10 -8.87 2.06 0.16
N LEU A 11 -8.82 0.75 -0.10
CA LEU A 11 -8.37 0.18 -1.37
C LEU A 11 -9.46 0.13 -2.45
N GLY A 12 -10.72 0.45 -2.13
CA GLY A 12 -11.86 0.33 -3.03
C GLY A 12 -11.71 1.10 -4.35
N ALA A 13 -11.06 2.27 -4.30
CA ALA A 13 -10.85 3.13 -5.46
C ALA A 13 -9.55 2.85 -6.23
N GLY A 14 -8.64 2.03 -5.68
CA GLY A 14 -7.35 1.75 -6.30
C GLY A 14 -6.20 1.58 -5.29
N PRO A 15 -4.95 1.63 -5.78
CA PRO A 15 -3.78 1.56 -4.93
C PRO A 15 -3.66 2.76 -4.00
N VAL A 16 -3.22 2.54 -2.76
CA VAL A 16 -2.90 3.59 -1.80
C VAL A 16 -1.51 3.33 -1.20
N THR A 17 -0.82 4.40 -0.81
CA THR A 17 0.43 4.29 -0.05
C THR A 17 0.14 3.74 1.34
N LEU A 18 1.03 2.90 1.88
CA LEU A 18 0.85 2.31 3.22
C LEU A 18 0.72 3.36 4.33
N SER A 19 1.23 4.58 4.12
CA SER A 19 1.08 5.71 5.05
C SER A 19 -0.37 6.14 5.27
N VAL A 20 -1.32 5.74 4.41
CA VAL A 20 -2.76 5.98 4.61
C VAL A 20 -3.31 5.22 5.82
N PHE A 21 -2.58 4.20 6.31
CA PHE A 21 -2.93 3.39 7.46
C PHE A 21 -2.17 3.78 8.73
N SER A 22 -1.67 5.01 8.82
CA SER A 22 -0.92 5.51 9.98
C SER A 22 -1.72 5.58 11.28
N ASP A 23 -3.06 5.43 11.19
CA ASP A 23 -3.98 5.36 12.31
C ASP A 23 -4.13 3.95 12.91
N ILE A 24 -3.47 2.95 12.33
CA ILE A 24 -3.42 1.57 12.82
C ILE A 24 -2.06 1.34 13.49
N GLU A 25 -2.07 0.67 14.63
CA GLU A 25 -0.83 0.21 15.29
C GLU A 25 0.01 -0.64 14.33
N ALA A 26 1.33 -0.40 14.30
CA ALA A 26 2.22 -0.96 13.28
C ALA A 26 2.18 -2.50 13.24
N ASP A 27 2.18 -3.15 14.41
CA ASP A 27 2.16 -4.60 14.54
C ASP A 27 0.83 -5.20 14.03
N ASP A 28 -0.32 -4.58 14.38
CA ASP A 28 -1.65 -5.01 13.91
C ASP A 28 -1.80 -4.83 12.40
N LEU A 29 -1.24 -3.73 11.87
CA LEU A 29 -1.21 -3.46 10.43
C LEU A 29 -0.37 -4.50 9.69
N GLU A 30 0.83 -4.82 10.20
CA GLU A 30 1.74 -5.79 9.58
C GLU A 30 1.11 -7.18 9.54
N ASP A 31 0.60 -7.67 10.68
CA ASP A 31 -0.07 -8.97 10.78
C ASP A 31 -1.27 -9.04 9.83
N THR A 32 -2.13 -8.01 9.84
CA THR A 32 -3.32 -7.97 8.99
C THR A 32 -2.95 -7.97 7.51
N ILE A 33 -1.99 -7.14 7.09
CA ILE A 33 -1.52 -7.12 5.70
C ILE A 33 -0.95 -8.47 5.30
N GLN A 34 -0.14 -9.09 6.15
CA GLN A 34 0.47 -10.39 5.88
C GLN A 34 -0.59 -11.48 5.65
N TRP A 35 -1.64 -11.51 6.48
CA TRP A 35 -2.78 -12.41 6.30
C TRP A 35 -3.53 -12.14 4.99
N MET A 36 -3.82 -10.87 4.69
CA MET A 36 -4.56 -10.50 3.49
C MET A 36 -3.79 -10.77 2.20
N VAL A 37 -2.47 -10.56 2.20
CA VAL A 37 -1.58 -10.90 1.08
C VAL A 37 -1.53 -12.42 0.88
N THR A 38 -1.39 -13.19 1.96
CA THR A 38 -1.39 -14.66 1.93
C THR A 38 -2.68 -15.21 1.31
N ARG A 39 -3.82 -14.61 1.63
CA ARG A 39 -5.14 -14.94 1.07
C ARG A 39 -5.39 -14.38 -0.34
N ARG A 40 -4.43 -13.67 -0.94
CA ARG A 40 -4.57 -12.97 -2.23
C ARG A 40 -5.76 -12.01 -2.27
N GLN A 41 -6.07 -11.37 -1.14
CA GLN A 41 -7.08 -10.31 -1.07
C GLN A 41 -6.49 -8.97 -1.51
N ILE A 42 -5.24 -8.71 -1.13
CA ILE A 42 -4.49 -7.51 -1.50
C ILE A 42 -3.12 -7.88 -2.09
N CYS A 43 -2.44 -6.89 -2.67
CA CYS A 43 -1.07 -6.96 -3.11
C CYS A 43 -0.33 -5.72 -2.62
N VAL A 44 0.89 -5.89 -2.10
CA VAL A 44 1.76 -4.80 -1.66
C VAL A 44 3.01 -4.77 -2.53
N ARG A 45 3.31 -3.64 -3.17
CA ARG A 45 4.52 -3.40 -3.98
C ARG A 45 4.89 -1.93 -3.94
N ASN A 46 6.19 -1.61 -3.91
CA ASN A 46 6.70 -0.22 -3.94
C ASN A 46 6.08 0.69 -2.86
N GLY A 47 5.82 0.17 -1.66
CA GLY A 47 5.19 0.94 -0.57
C GLY A 47 3.71 1.26 -0.79
N GLN A 48 3.07 0.68 -1.82
CA GLN A 48 1.64 0.79 -2.09
C GLN A 48 0.95 -0.55 -1.86
N ALA A 49 -0.27 -0.50 -1.33
CA ALA A 49 -1.20 -1.62 -1.29
C ALA A 49 -2.32 -1.39 -2.30
N ALA A 50 -2.80 -2.46 -2.93
CA ALA A 50 -3.99 -2.47 -3.78
C ALA A 50 -4.78 -3.75 -3.56
N LEU A 51 -6.08 -3.76 -3.92
CA LEU A 51 -6.82 -5.02 -4.05
C LEU A 51 -6.10 -5.93 -5.05
N PHE A 52 -6.14 -7.24 -4.82
CA PHE A 52 -5.36 -8.19 -5.61
C PHE A 52 -5.72 -8.16 -7.11
N TRP A 53 -6.99 -7.89 -7.44
CA TRP A 53 -7.43 -7.70 -8.83
C TRP A 53 -6.97 -6.36 -9.43
N HIS A 54 -6.72 -5.34 -8.60
CA HIS A 54 -6.13 -4.05 -8.97
C HIS A 54 -4.59 -4.03 -8.95
N ARG A 55 -3.91 -5.18 -8.76
CA ARG A 55 -2.42 -5.24 -8.68
C ARG A 55 -1.67 -4.63 -9.87
N HIS A 56 -2.32 -4.54 -11.03
CA HIS A 56 -1.76 -3.93 -12.25
C HIS A 56 -1.80 -2.39 -12.22
N MET A 57 -2.62 -1.81 -11.34
CA MET A 57 -2.70 -0.37 -11.10
C MET A 57 -1.60 0.13 -10.17
N ILE A 58 -0.91 -0.77 -9.43
CA ILE A 58 0.27 -0.38 -8.64
C ILE A 58 1.36 0.05 -9.63
N THR A 59 1.37 1.34 -9.95
CA THR A 59 2.34 1.91 -10.87
C THR A 59 3.74 1.84 -10.28
N ARG A 60 4.75 1.72 -11.13
CA ARG A 60 6.15 2.02 -10.79
C ARG A 60 6.30 3.54 -10.55
N ALA A 61 5.62 4.09 -9.55
CA ALA A 61 5.65 5.51 -9.24
C ALA A 61 5.93 5.74 -7.75
N ALA A 62 7.02 5.13 -7.30
CA ALA A 62 7.93 5.76 -6.35
C ALA A 62 9.37 5.77 -6.93
N ALA A 63 9.52 5.65 -8.25
CA ALA A 63 10.77 5.97 -8.92
C ALA A 63 10.82 7.49 -9.11
N MET A 64 11.48 8.16 -8.15
CA MET A 64 12.08 9.49 -8.29
C MET A 64 11.11 10.67 -8.47
N VAL A 65 10.73 11.30 -7.36
CA VAL A 65 10.85 12.77 -7.26
C VAL A 65 11.93 13.06 -6.21
N SER A 66 13.18 12.93 -6.64
CA SER A 66 14.23 13.82 -6.17
C SER A 66 14.75 14.57 -7.39
N ASP A 67 14.01 15.61 -7.79
CA ASP A 67 14.46 16.62 -8.76
C ASP A 67 15.60 17.50 -8.20
N ARG A 68 16.24 17.09 -7.10
CA ARG A 68 17.34 17.81 -6.44
C ARG A 68 18.66 17.05 -6.38
N ALA A 69 18.73 15.80 -6.85
CA ALA A 69 19.97 15.02 -6.81
C ALA A 69 20.71 14.93 -8.16
N LEU A 70 20.21 15.58 -9.22
CA LEU A 70 20.88 15.63 -10.55
C LEU A 70 21.40 17.02 -10.93
N LEU A 71 21.37 17.97 -10.01
CA LEU A 71 22.03 19.27 -10.15
C LEU A 71 22.79 19.55 -8.85
N LEU A 72 23.95 18.92 -8.70
CA LEU A 72 25.17 19.48 -8.10
C LEU A 72 26.20 18.35 -7.96
N VAL A 73 27.22 18.43 -8.84
CA VAL A 73 28.57 17.85 -8.73
C VAL A 73 28.69 16.33 -8.83
#